data_AF-A0A3E2CPG0-F1
#
_entry.id   AF-A0A3E2CPG0-F1
#
_cell.length_a   1.000
_cell.length_b   1.000
_cell.length_c   1.000
_cell.angle_alpha   90.00
_cell.angle_beta   90.00
_cell.angle_gamma   90.00
#
_symmetry.space_group_name_H-M   'P 1'
#
loop_
_entity.id
_entity.type
_entity.pdbx_description
1 polymer ?
#
loop_
_entity_poly.entity_id
_entity_poly.type
_entity_poly.pdbx_seq_one_letter_code
_entity_poly.pdbx_strand_id
1 'polypeptide(L)'
;YSYQLMQSFKGSLMKASKPLNKVQDGMVKSDKAAIFVTNWDTERGNSVLTYKDGRRYALANAFMLAWPYGTPNVYSGYKFDKNDDGAPGATETSVPEVTCGANSKWQCTQRWTSIRGMIGFYNAVQGAKVTNWQDDGDNNIAFSREKKGFLAINNSLDEKEVSYKTDLPDGEYCNVYAAGDCSKTVKVEKGEVRTKIGAREAVALHVNATKANPPAGSAADASDPQYGEEKPDAGMPEDPTTTIYFKPDEKFNGKKVYVHYGIGSSWTQAPGDEMQKACDSWYKKTIRTNDKVYEAVFNDGKGYWYHEGDNNNFKIPAHTDSYVAQDHKGSVGV
;
A
#
# COMPACT_ATOMS: atom_id res chain seq x y z
N TYR A 1 16.23 1.80 12.30
CA TYR A 1 15.63 1.47 10.99
C TYR A 1 14.33 0.69 11.16
N SER A 2 14.35 -0.53 11.72
CA SER A 2 13.20 -1.43 11.84
C SER A 2 11.98 -0.84 12.56
N TYR A 3 12.19 -0.15 13.68
CA TYR A 3 11.13 0.56 14.40
C TYR A 3 10.44 1.62 13.52
N GLN A 4 11.20 2.34 12.69
CA GLN A 4 10.63 3.34 11.79
C GLN A 4 9.80 2.69 10.68
N LEU A 5 10.26 1.55 10.13
CA LEU A 5 9.44 0.77 9.20
C LEU A 5 8.13 0.32 9.85
N MET A 6 8.18 -0.18 11.09
CA MET A 6 6.97 -0.54 11.82
C MET A 6 6.00 0.65 11.94
N GLN A 7 6.48 1.81 12.37
CA GLN A 7 5.66 3.02 12.49
C GLN A 7 5.04 3.44 11.15
N SER A 8 5.81 3.40 10.06
CA SER A 8 5.31 3.76 8.72
C SER A 8 4.25 2.78 8.21
N PHE A 9 4.52 1.47 8.27
CA PHE A 9 3.60 0.47 7.71
C PHE A 9 2.39 0.19 8.60
N LYS A 10 2.49 0.40 9.92
CA LYS A 10 1.33 0.43 10.85
C LYS A 10 0.65 1.79 10.94
N GLY A 11 1.08 2.77 10.17
CA GLY A 11 0.56 4.13 10.18
C GLY A 11 0.42 4.63 8.75
N SER A 12 1.17 5.68 8.46
CA SER A 12 1.27 6.26 7.14
C SER A 12 2.71 6.20 6.65
N LEU A 13 2.92 5.80 5.39
CA LEU A 13 4.25 5.82 4.78
C LEU A 13 4.82 7.25 4.71
N MET A 14 3.96 8.27 4.65
CA MET A 14 4.37 9.67 4.48
C MET A 14 4.10 10.57 5.69
N LYS A 15 3.13 10.25 6.54
CA LYS A 15 2.77 11.07 7.72
C LYS A 15 3.37 10.58 9.04
N ALA A 16 4.06 9.45 9.05
CA ALA A 16 4.83 9.05 10.23
C ALA A 16 5.82 10.15 10.63
N SER A 17 6.26 10.15 11.89
CA SER A 17 7.26 11.11 12.42
C SER A 17 8.49 11.29 11.51
N LYS A 18 8.78 10.27 10.70
CA LYS A 18 9.73 10.31 9.60
C LYS A 18 9.08 9.68 8.36
N PRO A 19 8.95 10.41 7.24
CA PRO A 19 8.43 9.83 6.00
C PRO A 19 9.39 8.77 5.47
N LEU A 20 8.85 7.79 4.74
CA LEU A 20 9.59 6.59 4.37
C LEU A 20 10.81 6.89 3.47
N ASN A 21 10.73 7.89 2.59
CA ASN A 21 11.87 8.35 1.78
C ASN A 21 13.00 9.03 2.57
N LYS A 22 12.80 9.24 3.87
CA LYS A 22 13.79 9.79 4.80
C LYS A 22 14.14 8.80 5.90
N VAL A 23 13.75 7.52 5.78
CA VAL A 23 13.89 6.50 6.84
C VAL A 23 15.29 6.42 7.45
N GLN A 24 16.33 6.72 6.68
CA GLN A 24 17.74 6.65 7.08
C GLN A 24 18.32 7.93 7.70
N ASP A 25 17.56 9.03 7.74
CA ASP A 25 18.06 10.31 8.23
C ASP A 25 18.51 10.19 9.69
N GLY A 26 19.71 10.67 10.00
CA GLY A 26 20.31 10.57 11.34
C GLY A 26 20.81 9.17 11.71
N MET A 27 20.82 8.21 10.78
CA MET A 27 21.44 6.90 10.99
C MET A 27 22.91 6.87 10.54
N VAL A 28 23.61 5.79 10.88
CA VAL A 28 24.99 5.58 10.42
C VAL A 28 25.07 5.53 8.89
N LYS A 29 26.27 5.79 8.35
CA LYS A 29 26.52 5.72 6.90
C LYS A 29 26.13 4.35 6.34
N SER A 30 25.62 4.37 5.10
CA SER A 30 25.07 3.18 4.42
C SER A 30 26.05 2.00 4.38
N ASP A 31 27.34 2.25 4.11
CA ASP A 31 28.42 1.26 4.07
C ASP A 31 28.75 0.63 5.43
N LYS A 32 28.18 1.15 6.51
CA LYS A 32 28.34 0.64 7.89
C LYS A 32 27.03 0.15 8.51
N ALA A 33 25.93 0.19 7.75
CA ALA A 33 24.61 -0.16 8.25
C ALA A 33 24.25 -1.60 7.86
N ALA A 34 23.94 -2.45 8.85
CA ALA A 34 23.19 -3.68 8.64
C ALA A 34 21.73 -3.41 9.00
N ILE A 35 20.81 -3.62 8.05
CA ILE A 35 19.40 -3.31 8.23
C ILE A 35 18.55 -4.58 8.15
N PHE A 36 17.41 -4.54 8.82
CA PHE A 36 16.45 -5.64 8.87
C PHE A 36 15.05 -5.09 9.16
N VAL A 37 14.02 -5.81 8.77
CA VAL A 37 12.64 -5.55 9.23
C VAL A 37 12.43 -6.15 10.62
N THR A 38 12.93 -7.37 10.82
CA THR A 38 12.91 -8.11 12.08
C THR A 38 14.18 -8.94 12.22
N ASN A 39 14.53 -9.37 13.43
CA ASN A 39 15.65 -10.28 13.69
C ASN A 39 15.37 -11.20 14.87
N TRP A 40 16.32 -12.07 15.20
CA TRP A 40 16.21 -13.06 16.27
C TRP A 40 15.94 -12.45 17.66
N ASP A 41 16.41 -11.23 17.93
CA ASP A 41 16.21 -10.55 19.22
C ASP A 41 14.86 -9.81 19.31
N THR A 42 14.32 -9.35 18.16
CA THR A 42 13.18 -8.42 18.14
C THR A 42 11.86 -9.07 17.74
N GLU A 43 11.88 -10.25 17.10
CA GLU A 43 10.69 -10.93 16.61
C GLU A 43 9.68 -11.27 17.73
N ARG A 44 10.16 -11.47 18.96
CA ARG A 44 9.33 -11.76 20.14
C ARG A 44 8.74 -10.49 20.80
N GLY A 45 9.20 -9.31 20.40
CA GLY A 45 8.78 -8.03 20.96
C GLY A 45 7.61 -7.39 20.20
N ASN A 46 7.35 -6.13 20.51
CA ASN A 46 6.31 -5.31 19.88
C ASN A 46 6.88 -4.05 19.17
N SER A 47 8.20 -3.97 19.01
CA SER A 47 8.92 -2.79 18.53
C SER A 47 9.29 -2.86 17.04
N VAL A 48 8.96 -3.96 16.36
CA VAL A 48 9.21 -4.18 14.94
C VAL A 48 8.02 -4.87 14.27
N LEU A 49 7.99 -4.89 12.94
CA LEU A 49 7.10 -5.78 12.20
C LEU A 49 7.65 -7.21 12.26
N THR A 50 6.75 -8.18 12.24
CA THR A 50 7.04 -9.62 12.24
C THR A 50 6.16 -10.31 11.21
N TYR A 51 6.40 -11.61 10.95
CA TYR A 51 5.51 -12.39 10.08
C TYR A 51 4.04 -12.36 10.52
N LYS A 52 3.74 -12.06 11.80
CA LYS A 52 2.38 -11.94 12.33
C LYS A 52 1.66 -10.68 11.83
N ASP A 53 2.37 -9.68 11.31
CA ASP A 53 1.80 -8.45 10.75
C ASP A 53 1.35 -8.63 9.27
N GLY A 54 1.41 -9.86 8.74
CA GLY A 54 0.86 -10.22 7.44
C GLY A 54 1.52 -9.49 6.28
N ARG A 55 0.71 -9.01 5.32
CA ARG A 55 1.20 -8.36 4.10
C ARG A 55 2.12 -7.16 4.36
N ARG A 56 1.92 -6.42 5.45
CA ARG A 56 2.79 -5.29 5.81
C ARG A 56 4.23 -5.71 6.08
N TYR A 57 4.44 -6.89 6.65
CA TYR A 57 5.78 -7.44 6.81
C TYR A 57 6.43 -7.74 5.46
N ALA A 58 5.67 -8.26 4.49
CA ALA A 58 6.15 -8.46 3.13
C ALA A 58 6.46 -7.12 2.43
N LEU A 59 5.58 -6.12 2.54
CA LEU A 59 5.79 -4.79 1.97
C LEU A 59 7.01 -4.07 2.58
N ALA A 60 7.20 -4.17 3.89
CA ALA A 60 8.35 -3.59 4.57
C ALA A 60 9.66 -4.23 4.12
N ASN A 61 9.68 -5.56 3.91
CA ASN A 61 10.84 -6.24 3.34
C ASN A 61 11.06 -5.86 1.87
N ALA A 62 9.99 -5.72 1.08
CA ALA A 62 10.09 -5.24 -0.29
C ALA A 62 10.70 -3.83 -0.36
N PHE A 63 10.25 -2.90 0.50
CA PHE A 63 10.84 -1.58 0.60
C PHE A 63 12.32 -1.65 1.02
N MET A 64 12.65 -2.44 2.06
CA MET A 64 14.03 -2.62 2.53
C MET A 64 14.96 -3.12 1.40
N LEU A 65 14.49 -4.06 0.59
CA LEU A 65 15.23 -4.63 -0.55
C LEU A 65 15.28 -3.71 -1.77
N ALA A 66 14.38 -2.72 -1.87
CA ALA A 66 14.38 -1.76 -2.96
C ALA A 66 15.07 -0.43 -2.62
N TRP A 67 15.20 -0.09 -1.34
CA TRP A 67 15.78 1.18 -0.90
C TRP A 67 17.32 1.10 -0.81
N PRO A 68 18.09 2.07 -1.37
CA PRO A 68 19.54 2.00 -1.43
C PRO A 68 20.22 2.41 -0.11
N TYR A 69 19.95 1.66 0.96
CA TYR A 69 20.53 1.91 2.28
C TYR A 69 20.97 0.61 2.95
N GLY A 70 22.18 0.59 3.50
CA GLY A 70 22.68 -0.53 4.28
C GLY A 70 22.82 -1.85 3.51
N THR A 71 23.22 -2.87 4.25
CA THR A 71 23.19 -4.27 3.86
C THR A 71 21.93 -4.90 4.45
N PRO A 72 20.95 -5.31 3.63
CA PRO A 72 19.71 -5.89 4.11
C PRO A 72 19.89 -7.32 4.62
N ASN A 73 19.21 -7.64 5.71
CA ASN A 73 19.11 -8.98 6.27
C ASN A 73 17.63 -9.39 6.27
N VAL A 74 17.30 -10.40 5.46
CA VAL A 74 15.99 -11.05 5.48
C VAL A 74 16.04 -12.14 6.55
N TYR A 75 15.32 -11.92 7.64
CA TYR A 75 15.23 -12.90 8.70
C TYR A 75 14.16 -13.95 8.38
N SER A 76 14.51 -15.22 8.61
CA SER A 76 13.59 -16.35 8.52
C SER A 76 13.71 -17.19 9.78
N GLY A 77 12.74 -17.06 10.67
CA GLY A 77 12.63 -17.86 11.87
C GLY A 77 11.62 -19.00 11.73
N TYR A 78 10.93 -19.24 12.83
CA TYR A 78 9.84 -20.22 12.95
C TYR A 78 8.62 -19.56 13.60
N LYS A 79 7.45 -20.16 13.39
CA LYS A 79 6.19 -19.72 13.95
C LYS A 79 6.12 -20.13 15.42
N PHE A 80 5.63 -19.23 16.26
CA PHE A 80 5.49 -19.42 17.70
C PHE A 80 4.18 -18.80 18.20
N ASP A 81 3.62 -19.40 19.24
CA ASP A 81 2.40 -18.91 19.90
C ASP A 81 2.77 -18.11 21.16
N LYS A 82 3.72 -18.62 21.95
CA LYS A 82 4.22 -17.99 23.18
C LYS A 82 5.63 -17.45 23.01
N ASN A 83 5.99 -16.53 23.90
CA ASN A 83 7.31 -15.88 23.86
C ASN A 83 8.46 -16.92 23.97
N ASP A 84 8.29 -17.93 24.82
CA ASP A 84 9.35 -18.90 25.13
C ASP A 84 9.30 -20.17 24.26
N ASP A 85 8.47 -20.20 23.22
CA ASP A 85 8.42 -21.37 22.33
C ASP A 85 9.76 -21.53 21.60
N GLY A 86 10.36 -22.71 21.72
CA GLY A 86 11.58 -23.09 21.02
C GLY A 86 11.36 -23.47 19.57
N ALA A 87 12.47 -23.76 18.87
CA ALA A 87 12.43 -24.18 17.47
C ALA A 87 11.59 -25.47 17.28
N PRO A 88 10.86 -25.61 16.15
CA PRO A 88 10.00 -26.75 15.92
C PRO A 88 10.71 -28.10 16.03
N GLY A 89 10.27 -28.92 16.99
CA GLY A 89 10.82 -30.26 17.21
C GLY A 89 12.20 -30.28 17.86
N ALA A 90 12.71 -29.14 18.33
CA ALA A 90 13.96 -29.09 19.08
C ALA A 90 13.85 -29.86 20.40
N THR A 91 14.95 -30.51 20.76
CA THR A 91 15.21 -31.09 22.08
C THR A 91 16.34 -30.29 22.75
N GLU A 92 16.72 -30.68 23.97
CA GLU A 92 17.88 -30.10 24.65
C GLU A 92 19.19 -30.24 23.84
N THR A 93 19.33 -31.31 23.05
CA THR A 93 20.59 -31.66 22.38
C THR A 93 20.53 -31.63 20.86
N SER A 94 19.38 -31.34 20.25
CA SER A 94 19.23 -31.38 18.79
C SER A 94 18.14 -30.46 18.26
N VAL A 95 18.38 -29.85 17.11
CA VAL A 95 17.36 -29.16 16.31
C VAL A 95 17.17 -29.95 15.01
N PRO A 96 15.94 -30.39 14.66
CA PRO A 96 15.69 -31.08 13.40
C PRO A 96 15.97 -30.22 12.16
N GLU A 97 16.22 -30.89 11.04
CA GLU A 97 16.37 -30.24 9.73
C GLU A 97 15.12 -29.44 9.33
N VAL A 98 15.36 -28.27 8.72
CA VAL A 98 14.30 -27.35 8.29
C VAL A 98 13.57 -27.91 7.09
N THR A 99 12.25 -28.08 7.20
CA THR A 99 11.37 -28.41 6.08
C THR A 99 10.42 -27.25 5.80
N CYS A 100 10.44 -26.72 4.58
CA CYS A 100 9.58 -25.62 4.13
C CYS A 100 8.38 -26.12 3.33
N GLY A 101 7.24 -25.43 3.43
CA GLY A 101 6.01 -25.76 2.72
C GLY A 101 4.77 -25.22 3.44
N ALA A 102 3.58 -25.50 2.89
CA ALA A 102 2.32 -24.87 3.32
C ALA A 102 2.03 -25.05 4.82
N ASN A 103 2.34 -26.23 5.35
CA ASN A 103 2.11 -26.58 6.76
C ASN A 103 3.37 -26.48 7.62
N SER A 104 4.41 -25.81 7.11
CA SER A 104 5.65 -25.68 7.87
C SER A 104 5.46 -24.79 9.11
N LYS A 105 6.05 -25.23 10.22
CA LYS A 105 6.27 -24.42 11.41
C LYS A 105 7.46 -23.47 11.24
N TRP A 106 8.31 -23.68 10.24
CA TRP A 106 9.33 -22.72 9.83
C TRP A 106 8.70 -21.66 8.94
N GLN A 107 9.14 -20.41 9.06
CA GLN A 107 8.58 -19.32 8.26
C GLN A 107 9.06 -19.39 6.82
N CYS A 108 10.34 -19.76 6.62
CA CYS A 108 10.98 -19.82 5.31
C CYS A 108 10.81 -18.53 4.51
N THR A 109 10.92 -17.38 5.16
CA THR A 109 10.64 -16.04 4.61
C THR A 109 11.44 -15.75 3.34
N GLN A 110 12.68 -16.23 3.27
CA GLN A 110 13.54 -16.12 2.08
C GLN A 110 12.99 -16.85 0.85
N ARG A 111 12.06 -17.80 1.03
CA ARG A 111 11.42 -18.55 -0.05
C ARG A 111 10.11 -17.93 -0.52
N TRP A 112 9.51 -17.06 0.29
CA TRP A 112 8.25 -16.43 -0.09
C TRP A 112 8.40 -15.74 -1.44
N THR A 113 7.43 -15.93 -2.32
CA THR A 113 7.47 -15.47 -3.71
C THR A 113 7.82 -14.00 -3.80
N SER A 114 7.15 -13.17 -3.01
CA SER A 114 7.41 -11.72 -2.95
C SER A 114 8.82 -11.40 -2.46
N ILE A 115 9.30 -12.06 -1.41
CA ILE A 115 10.63 -11.81 -0.83
C ILE A 115 11.73 -12.29 -1.78
N ARG A 116 11.60 -13.50 -2.34
CA ARG A 116 12.53 -14.07 -3.31
C ARG A 116 12.65 -13.19 -4.56
N GLY A 117 11.51 -12.72 -5.08
CA GLY A 117 11.48 -11.77 -6.19
C GLY A 117 12.18 -10.46 -5.84
N MET A 118 11.97 -9.94 -4.63
CA MET A 118 12.63 -8.72 -4.16
C MET A 118 14.13 -8.89 -3.87
N ILE A 119 14.60 -10.10 -3.53
CA ILE A 119 16.04 -10.42 -3.50
C ILE A 119 16.62 -10.33 -4.92
N GLY A 120 15.92 -10.87 -5.92
CA GLY A 120 16.27 -10.72 -7.34
C GLY A 120 16.31 -9.25 -7.76
N PHE A 121 15.31 -8.47 -7.36
CA PHE A 121 15.25 -7.02 -7.57
C PHE A 121 16.47 -6.32 -6.96
N TYR A 122 16.77 -6.57 -5.68
CA TYR A 122 17.92 -5.97 -4.97
C TYR A 122 19.23 -6.19 -5.73
N ASN A 123 19.45 -7.41 -6.25
CA ASN A 123 20.63 -7.74 -7.04
C ASN A 123 20.65 -6.99 -8.39
N ALA A 124 19.52 -6.89 -9.07
CA ALA A 124 19.41 -6.21 -10.37
C ALA A 124 19.67 -4.69 -10.27
N VAL A 125 19.30 -4.06 -9.15
CA VAL A 125 19.35 -2.60 -8.99
C VAL A 125 20.58 -2.09 -8.23
N GLN A 126 21.57 -2.94 -7.95
CA GLN A 126 22.78 -2.53 -7.23
C GLN A 126 23.43 -1.28 -7.85
N GLY A 127 23.84 -0.36 -6.97
CA GLY A 127 24.45 0.93 -7.32
C GLY A 127 23.52 1.99 -7.91
N ALA A 128 22.27 1.66 -8.26
CA ALA A 128 21.33 2.65 -8.82
C ALA A 128 20.78 3.59 -7.73
N LYS A 129 20.70 4.89 -7.99
CA LYS A 129 20.06 5.84 -7.07
C LYS A 129 18.54 5.78 -7.17
N VAL A 130 17.86 6.35 -6.18
CA VAL A 130 16.40 6.56 -6.25
C VAL A 130 16.11 7.75 -7.17
N THR A 131 15.16 7.56 -8.07
CA THR A 131 14.66 8.55 -9.04
C THR A 131 13.14 8.48 -9.07
N ASN A 132 12.48 9.52 -9.60
CA ASN A 132 11.02 9.54 -9.79
C ASN A 132 10.19 9.17 -8.54
N TRP A 133 10.61 9.65 -7.36
CA TRP A 133 9.82 9.49 -6.13
C TRP A 133 8.45 10.15 -6.30
N GLN A 134 7.38 9.40 -6.03
CA GLN A 134 5.99 9.81 -6.15
C GLN A 134 5.21 9.21 -4.98
N ASP A 135 4.26 9.98 -4.44
CA ASP A 135 3.37 9.51 -3.37
C ASP A 135 2.02 10.25 -3.41
N ASP A 136 1.03 9.72 -2.69
CA ASP A 136 -0.28 10.36 -2.51
C ASP A 136 -0.40 11.19 -1.24
N GLY A 137 0.71 11.43 -0.53
CA GLY A 137 0.77 12.04 0.78
C GLY A 137 0.45 11.08 1.93
N ASP A 138 0.29 9.78 1.66
CA ASP A 138 -0.11 8.81 2.67
C ASP A 138 0.45 7.39 2.44
N ASN A 139 -0.38 6.45 1.98
CA ASN A 139 -0.10 5.02 1.96
C ASN A 139 0.15 4.45 0.55
N ASN A 140 0.26 5.30 -0.48
CA ASN A 140 0.65 4.87 -1.82
C ASN A 140 1.91 5.60 -2.28
N ILE A 141 2.95 4.84 -2.59
CA ILE A 141 4.24 5.37 -3.02
C ILE A 141 4.75 4.63 -4.25
N ALA A 142 5.59 5.30 -5.04
CA ALA A 142 6.34 4.69 -6.11
C ALA A 142 7.68 5.39 -6.32
N PHE A 143 8.69 4.63 -6.75
CA PHE A 143 9.97 5.19 -7.15
C PHE A 143 10.69 4.26 -8.11
N SER A 144 11.62 4.84 -8.86
CA SER A 144 12.54 4.11 -9.72
C SER A 144 13.92 3.97 -9.09
N ARG A 145 14.65 2.95 -9.54
CA ARG A 145 16.06 2.71 -9.27
C ARG A 145 16.82 2.89 -10.57
N GLU A 146 17.07 4.16 -10.94
CA GLU A 146 17.84 4.64 -12.09
C GLU A 146 17.94 3.66 -13.27
N LYS A 147 16.86 3.54 -14.04
CA LYS A 147 16.72 2.71 -15.27
C LYS A 147 16.88 1.21 -15.07
N LYS A 148 17.11 0.73 -13.84
CA LYS A 148 17.31 -0.68 -13.52
C LYS A 148 16.08 -1.33 -12.89
N GLY A 149 15.27 -0.58 -12.15
CA GLY A 149 14.09 -1.12 -11.50
C GLY A 149 13.07 -0.07 -11.10
N PHE A 150 11.88 -0.54 -10.73
CA PHE A 150 10.75 0.26 -10.28
C PHE A 150 10.00 -0.49 -9.18
N LEU A 151 9.68 0.19 -8.08
CA LEU A 151 8.83 -0.31 -7.02
C LEU A 151 7.66 0.65 -6.80
N ALA A 152 6.46 0.11 -6.75
CA ALA A 152 5.27 0.79 -6.23
C ALA A 152 4.66 -0.05 -5.10
N ILE A 153 4.21 0.62 -4.04
CA ILE A 153 3.57 0.01 -2.87
C ILE A 153 2.22 0.68 -2.65
N ASN A 154 1.20 -0.15 -2.47
CA ASN A 154 -0.08 0.25 -1.90
C ASN A 154 -0.20 -0.37 -0.50
N ASN A 155 -0.09 0.44 0.54
CA ASN A 155 -0.25 0.02 1.94
C ASN A 155 -1.69 0.23 2.45
N SER A 156 -2.63 0.68 1.61
CA SER A 156 -4.04 0.81 2.00
C SER A 156 -4.78 -0.53 1.91
N LEU A 157 -6.02 -0.54 2.42
CA LEU A 157 -6.93 -1.68 2.39
C LEU A 157 -7.75 -1.79 1.10
N ASP A 158 -7.65 -0.78 0.24
CA ASP A 158 -8.36 -0.74 -1.03
C ASP A 158 -7.39 -0.93 -2.18
N GLU A 159 -7.84 -1.67 -3.19
CA GLU A 159 -7.12 -1.73 -4.45
C GLU A 159 -7.09 -0.36 -5.13
N LYS A 160 -5.97 -0.02 -5.77
CA LYS A 160 -5.76 1.28 -6.40
C LYS A 160 -5.32 1.17 -7.84
N GLU A 161 -5.99 1.90 -8.72
CA GLU A 161 -5.48 2.19 -10.06
C GLU A 161 -4.47 3.33 -9.97
N VAL A 162 -3.28 3.10 -10.52
CA VAL A 162 -2.15 4.02 -10.41
C VAL A 162 -1.51 4.29 -11.77
N SER A 163 -0.95 5.49 -11.90
CA SER A 163 -0.14 5.92 -13.03
C SER A 163 1.09 6.63 -12.49
N TYR A 164 2.25 6.00 -12.60
CA TYR A 164 3.51 6.50 -12.05
C TYR A 164 4.56 6.67 -13.13
N LYS A 165 5.32 7.76 -13.07
CA LYS A 165 6.51 7.95 -13.90
C LYS A 165 7.60 6.95 -13.53
N THR A 166 8.30 6.43 -14.53
CA THR A 166 9.46 5.57 -14.36
C THR A 166 10.57 5.94 -15.35
N ASP A 167 11.80 5.56 -15.03
CA ASP A 167 12.93 5.61 -15.95
C ASP A 167 13.28 4.25 -16.56
N LEU A 168 12.49 3.20 -16.26
CA LEU A 168 12.58 1.94 -16.98
C LEU A 168 12.29 2.17 -18.48
N PRO A 169 13.02 1.49 -19.38
CA PRO A 169 12.68 1.47 -20.79
C PRO A 169 11.30 0.88 -21.04
N ASP A 170 10.63 1.33 -22.10
CA ASP A 170 9.37 0.77 -22.55
C ASP A 170 9.50 -0.75 -22.80
N GLY A 171 8.50 -1.51 -22.35
CA GLY A 171 8.54 -2.97 -22.39
C GLY A 171 7.49 -3.62 -21.51
N GLU A 172 7.43 -4.95 -21.56
CA GLU A 172 6.57 -5.76 -20.70
C GLU A 172 7.44 -6.52 -19.68
N TYR A 173 7.24 -6.21 -18.41
CA TYR A 173 8.06 -6.69 -17.29
C TYR A 173 7.28 -7.70 -16.45
N CYS A 174 7.97 -8.69 -15.90
CA CYS A 174 7.37 -9.60 -14.94
C CYS A 174 7.25 -8.87 -13.59
N ASN A 175 6.08 -8.91 -12.95
CA ASN A 175 5.91 -8.39 -11.60
C ASN A 175 6.49 -9.40 -10.59
N VAL A 176 7.79 -9.24 -10.28
CA VAL A 176 8.53 -10.21 -9.46
C VAL A 176 8.06 -10.24 -8.01
N TYR A 177 7.32 -9.23 -7.55
CA TYR A 177 6.70 -9.27 -6.23
C TYR A 177 5.46 -10.17 -6.20
N ALA A 178 4.68 -10.20 -7.29
CA ALA A 178 3.40 -10.92 -7.35
C ALA A 178 3.52 -12.38 -7.79
N ALA A 179 4.56 -12.73 -8.55
CA ALA A 179 4.80 -14.09 -9.01
C ALA A 179 6.29 -14.38 -9.18
N GLY A 180 6.67 -15.64 -8.94
CA GLY A 180 8.04 -16.13 -9.15
C GLY A 180 8.35 -16.48 -10.60
N ASP A 181 7.33 -16.51 -11.46
CA ASP A 181 7.42 -16.62 -12.91
C ASP A 181 6.92 -15.32 -13.58
N CYS A 182 6.72 -15.34 -14.89
CA CYS A 182 6.21 -14.19 -15.64
C CYS A 182 4.70 -14.26 -15.94
N SER A 183 3.92 -14.99 -15.13
CA SER A 183 2.45 -15.07 -15.28
C SER A 183 1.73 -13.77 -14.90
N LYS A 184 2.38 -12.90 -14.13
CA LYS A 184 1.94 -11.54 -13.81
C LYS A 184 2.88 -10.55 -14.46
N THR A 185 2.35 -9.72 -15.37
CA THR A 185 3.14 -8.72 -16.08
C THR A 185 2.59 -7.32 -15.88
N VAL A 186 3.47 -6.32 -16.05
CA VAL A 186 3.13 -4.91 -16.07
C VAL A 186 3.85 -4.26 -17.25
N LYS A 187 3.14 -3.42 -17.98
CA LYS A 187 3.70 -2.73 -19.14
C LYS A 187 4.24 -1.35 -18.73
N VAL A 188 5.42 -1.03 -19.23
CA VAL A 188 5.99 0.32 -19.22
C VAL A 188 5.81 0.88 -20.62
N GLU A 189 5.15 2.04 -20.71
CA GLU A 189 4.97 2.75 -21.98
C GLU A 189 5.17 4.24 -21.77
N LYS A 190 5.94 4.88 -22.66
CA LYS A 190 6.20 6.32 -22.63
C LYS A 190 6.73 6.81 -21.28
N GLY A 191 7.54 5.98 -20.61
CA GLY A 191 8.09 6.29 -19.28
C GLY A 191 7.05 6.29 -18.15
N GLU A 192 5.92 5.59 -18.31
CA GLU A 192 4.91 5.42 -17.27
C GLU A 192 4.60 3.94 -17.01
N VAL A 193 4.30 3.65 -15.74
CA VAL A 193 3.70 2.40 -15.27
C VAL A 193 2.24 2.69 -14.94
N ARG A 194 1.31 2.08 -15.69
CA ARG A 194 -0.13 2.14 -15.43
C ARG A 194 -0.63 0.75 -15.06
N THR A 195 -1.10 0.61 -13.83
CA THR A 195 -1.49 -0.70 -13.32
C THR A 195 -2.44 -0.59 -12.13
N LYS A 196 -2.93 -1.73 -11.67
CA LYS A 196 -3.78 -1.86 -10.50
C LYS A 196 -2.98 -2.57 -9.41
N ILE A 197 -2.92 -1.99 -8.21
CA ILE A 197 -2.21 -2.55 -7.07
C ILE A 197 -3.24 -2.89 -6.00
N GLY A 198 -3.36 -4.18 -5.68
CA GLY A 198 -4.26 -4.69 -4.65
C GLY A 198 -4.01 -4.09 -3.26
N ALA A 199 -4.95 -4.34 -2.36
CA ALA A 199 -4.84 -3.96 -0.96
C ALA A 199 -3.59 -4.58 -0.32
N ARG A 200 -2.74 -3.76 0.30
CA ARG A 200 -1.46 -4.18 0.90
C ARG A 200 -0.59 -5.01 -0.06
N GLU A 201 -0.52 -4.60 -1.33
CA GLU A 201 0.30 -5.22 -2.37
C GLU A 201 1.35 -4.27 -2.96
N ALA A 202 2.27 -4.83 -3.75
CA ALA A 202 3.28 -4.08 -4.46
C ALA A 202 3.44 -4.54 -5.91
N VAL A 203 4.04 -3.67 -6.71
CA VAL A 203 4.52 -3.96 -8.06
C VAL A 203 6.02 -3.70 -8.08
N ALA A 204 6.79 -4.73 -8.42
CA ALA A 204 8.24 -4.63 -8.55
C ALA A 204 8.69 -5.12 -9.92
N LEU A 205 9.39 -4.27 -10.66
CA LEU A 205 9.85 -4.52 -12.04
C LEU A 205 11.35 -4.23 -12.13
N HIS A 206 12.10 -5.04 -12.87
CA HIS A 206 13.51 -4.75 -13.13
C HIS A 206 13.98 -5.27 -14.49
N VAL A 207 15.05 -4.68 -15.02
CA VAL A 207 15.56 -4.95 -16.37
C VAL A 207 15.93 -6.41 -16.64
N ASN A 208 16.28 -7.17 -15.60
CA ASN A 208 16.58 -8.61 -15.71
C ASN A 208 15.35 -9.53 -15.72
N ALA A 209 14.12 -9.03 -15.53
CA ALA A 209 12.88 -9.82 -15.49
C ALA A 209 11.84 -9.22 -16.43
N THR A 210 11.95 -9.58 -17.71
CA THR A 210 11.04 -9.15 -18.76
C THR A 210 10.29 -10.34 -19.33
N LYS A 211 9.21 -10.11 -20.08
CA LYS A 211 8.52 -11.22 -20.76
C LYS A 211 9.42 -11.98 -21.74
N ALA A 212 10.41 -11.30 -22.32
CA ALA A 212 11.42 -11.92 -23.18
C ALA A 212 12.51 -12.67 -22.40
N ASN A 213 12.75 -12.31 -21.13
CA ASN A 213 13.69 -12.96 -20.24
C ASN A 213 13.03 -13.22 -18.87
N PRO A 214 12.09 -14.18 -18.80
CA PRO A 214 11.32 -14.42 -17.59
C PRO A 214 12.20 -15.08 -16.51
N PRO A 215 11.94 -14.80 -15.21
CA PRO A 215 12.55 -15.55 -14.13
C PRO A 215 12.25 -17.05 -14.25
N ALA A 216 13.26 -17.89 -13.99
CA ALA A 216 13.07 -19.33 -13.90
C ALA A 216 12.52 -19.67 -12.51
N GLY A 217 11.30 -20.18 -12.44
CA GLY A 217 10.68 -20.54 -11.17
C GLY A 217 9.21 -20.92 -11.31
N SER A 218 8.63 -21.39 -10.21
CA SER A 218 7.18 -21.53 -10.07
C SER A 218 6.53 -20.17 -9.80
N ALA A 219 5.28 -20.00 -10.24
CA ALA A 219 4.47 -18.82 -9.96
C ALA A 219 4.40 -18.49 -8.46
N ALA A 220 4.28 -19.51 -7.61
CA ALA A 220 4.22 -19.40 -6.15
C ALA A 220 5.14 -20.44 -5.48
N ASP A 221 5.57 -20.18 -4.24
CA ASP A 221 6.24 -21.17 -3.39
C ASP A 221 5.24 -21.70 -2.36
N ALA A 222 5.31 -22.99 -2.04
CA ALA A 222 4.39 -23.60 -1.07
C ALA A 222 4.52 -22.98 0.34
N SER A 223 5.64 -22.31 0.64
CA SER A 223 5.87 -21.62 1.92
C SER A 223 5.23 -20.24 1.97
N ASP A 224 4.60 -19.78 0.89
CA ASP A 224 3.95 -18.48 0.83
C ASP A 224 2.90 -18.35 1.94
N PRO A 225 2.94 -17.26 2.73
CA PRO A 225 1.95 -17.02 3.76
C PRO A 225 0.57 -16.90 3.13
N GLN A 226 -0.38 -17.65 3.69
CA GLN A 226 -1.78 -17.56 3.31
C GLN A 226 -2.41 -16.40 4.07
N TYR A 227 -2.53 -15.26 3.39
CA TYR A 227 -3.19 -14.08 3.96
C TYR A 227 -4.72 -14.27 3.89
N GLY A 228 -5.41 -13.96 4.99
CA GLY A 228 -6.87 -13.82 4.97
C GLY A 228 -7.30 -12.51 4.29
N GLU A 229 -8.58 -12.16 4.42
CA GLU A 229 -9.04 -10.82 4.05
C GLU A 229 -8.31 -9.76 4.88
N GLU A 230 -7.79 -8.73 4.22
CA GLU A 230 -7.16 -7.61 4.89
C GLU A 230 -8.21 -6.82 5.67
N LYS A 231 -7.88 -6.49 6.92
CA LYS A 231 -8.77 -5.77 7.84
C LYS A 231 -8.07 -4.53 8.37
N PRO A 232 -8.84 -3.48 8.72
CA PRO A 232 -8.32 -2.40 9.55
C PRO A 232 -7.76 -2.98 10.85
N ASP A 233 -6.60 -2.48 11.26
CA ASP A 233 -5.99 -2.85 12.53
C ASP A 233 -6.79 -2.26 13.69
N ALA A 234 -7.02 -3.04 14.75
CA ALA A 234 -7.54 -2.51 15.99
C ALA A 234 -6.52 -1.52 16.60
N GLY A 235 -6.84 -0.22 16.55
CA GLY A 235 -6.01 0.85 17.12
C GLY A 235 -5.13 1.63 16.13
N MET A 236 -5.21 1.35 14.83
CA MET A 236 -4.64 2.21 13.79
C MET A 236 -5.69 3.27 13.40
N PRO A 237 -5.32 4.56 13.25
CA PRO A 237 -6.25 5.52 12.65
C PRO A 237 -6.57 5.01 11.25
N GLU A 238 -7.86 4.76 10.99
CA GLU A 238 -8.34 4.57 9.63
C GLU A 238 -7.83 5.74 8.79
N ASP A 239 -7.49 5.46 7.54
CA ASP A 239 -7.05 6.52 6.68
C ASP A 239 -8.15 7.59 6.61
N PRO A 240 -7.82 8.87 6.81
CA PRO A 240 -8.83 9.88 7.14
C PRO A 240 -9.95 9.87 6.11
N THR A 241 -11.17 9.63 6.58
CA THR A 241 -12.36 9.65 5.75
C THR A 241 -13.29 10.76 6.22
N THR A 242 -14.10 11.26 5.29
CA THR A 242 -15.25 12.08 5.60
C THR A 242 -16.49 11.35 5.13
N THR A 243 -17.45 11.17 6.01
CA THR A 243 -18.80 10.75 5.60
C THR A 243 -19.62 11.98 5.24
N ILE A 244 -19.86 12.19 3.95
CA ILE A 244 -20.72 13.26 3.46
C ILE A 244 -22.17 12.80 3.43
N TYR A 245 -23.03 13.52 4.14
CA TYR A 245 -24.48 13.36 4.19
C TYR A 245 -25.12 14.43 3.32
N PHE A 246 -25.98 14.03 2.40
CA PHE A 246 -26.68 14.92 1.50
C PHE A 246 -28.18 14.70 1.61
N LYS A 247 -28.93 15.79 1.77
CA LYS A 247 -30.39 15.81 1.67
C LYS A 247 -30.76 16.40 0.31
N PRO A 248 -31.19 15.56 -0.66
CA PRO A 248 -31.56 16.04 -1.97
C PRO A 248 -32.84 16.88 -1.94
N ASP A 249 -32.95 17.83 -2.87
CA ASP A 249 -34.19 18.56 -3.12
C ASP A 249 -35.20 17.74 -3.96
N GLU A 250 -36.37 18.32 -4.21
CA GLU A 250 -37.45 17.66 -4.95
C GLU A 250 -37.06 17.25 -6.38
N LYS A 251 -36.02 17.84 -6.98
CA LYS A 251 -35.58 17.51 -8.34
C LYS A 251 -34.88 16.15 -8.42
N PHE A 252 -34.49 15.59 -7.27
CA PHE A 252 -33.97 14.22 -7.15
C PHE A 252 -35.07 13.17 -6.93
N ASN A 253 -36.36 13.54 -6.87
CA ASN A 253 -37.44 12.59 -6.62
C ASN A 253 -37.45 11.43 -7.63
N GLY A 254 -37.36 10.20 -7.11
CA GLY A 254 -37.32 8.96 -7.90
C GLY A 254 -36.02 8.74 -8.69
N LYS A 255 -34.97 9.51 -8.41
CA LYS A 255 -33.67 9.41 -9.10
C LYS A 255 -32.58 8.89 -8.16
N LYS A 256 -31.49 8.42 -8.76
CA LYS A 256 -30.26 8.11 -8.05
C LYS A 256 -29.56 9.40 -7.64
N VAL A 257 -28.76 9.31 -6.60
CA VAL A 257 -28.01 10.44 -6.04
C VAL A 257 -26.53 10.12 -6.19
N TYR A 258 -25.78 11.00 -6.82
CA TYR A 258 -24.33 10.87 -6.98
C TYR A 258 -23.62 12.03 -6.32
N VAL A 259 -22.41 11.76 -5.81
CA VAL A 259 -21.44 12.78 -5.39
C VAL A 259 -20.26 12.76 -6.35
N HIS A 260 -20.01 13.91 -6.97
CA HIS A 260 -18.84 14.15 -7.81
C HIS A 260 -17.91 15.07 -7.04
N TYR A 261 -16.72 14.57 -6.71
CA TYR A 261 -15.77 15.25 -5.85
C TYR A 261 -14.36 15.26 -6.43
N GLY A 262 -13.56 16.21 -5.97
CA GLY A 262 -12.16 16.39 -6.33
C GLY A 262 -11.27 16.59 -5.11
N ILE A 263 -10.22 15.77 -5.01
CA ILE A 263 -9.22 15.82 -3.94
C ILE A 263 -7.91 16.31 -4.55
N GLY A 264 -7.49 17.53 -4.21
CA GLY A 264 -6.37 18.19 -4.89
C GLY A 264 -6.72 18.50 -6.36
N SER A 265 -5.87 18.07 -7.31
CA SER A 265 -6.08 18.27 -8.75
C SER A 265 -6.86 17.15 -9.44
N SER A 266 -7.19 16.06 -8.73
CA SER A 266 -7.85 14.89 -9.28
C SER A 266 -9.35 14.89 -8.94
N TRP A 267 -10.19 14.75 -9.97
CA TRP A 267 -11.64 14.66 -9.85
C TRP A 267 -12.14 13.27 -10.25
N THR A 268 -13.22 12.84 -9.61
CA THR A 268 -14.01 11.66 -10.06
C THR A 268 -14.53 11.87 -11.48
N GLN A 269 -14.76 10.81 -12.25
CA GLN A 269 -15.42 10.95 -13.56
C GLN A 269 -16.93 11.18 -13.36
N ALA A 270 -17.52 12.18 -14.03
CA ALA A 270 -18.97 12.41 -13.97
C ALA A 270 -19.78 11.16 -14.39
N PRO A 271 -20.85 10.78 -13.67
CA PRO A 271 -21.54 11.56 -12.62
C PRO A 271 -20.93 11.46 -11.21
N GLY A 272 -19.79 10.81 -11.05
CA GLY A 272 -19.18 10.54 -9.74
C GLY A 272 -19.74 9.26 -9.13
N ASP A 273 -19.65 9.17 -7.80
CA ASP A 273 -19.97 7.98 -7.04
C ASP A 273 -21.43 7.97 -6.59
N GLU A 274 -22.13 6.85 -6.77
CA GLU A 274 -23.50 6.69 -6.25
C GLU A 274 -23.50 6.71 -4.71
N MET A 275 -24.39 7.52 -4.13
CA MET A 275 -24.58 7.65 -2.69
C MET A 275 -25.59 6.63 -2.17
N GLN A 276 -25.36 6.13 -0.96
CA GLN A 276 -26.24 5.16 -0.31
C GLN A 276 -27.30 5.87 0.53
N LYS A 277 -28.54 5.38 0.57
CA LYS A 277 -29.57 5.94 1.45
C LYS A 277 -29.20 5.72 2.92
N ALA A 278 -29.27 6.77 3.73
CA ALA A 278 -28.91 6.74 5.15
C ALA A 278 -30.14 6.59 6.06
N CYS A 279 -31.06 7.56 6.04
CA CYS A 279 -32.33 7.62 6.78
C CYS A 279 -33.15 8.83 6.28
N ASP A 280 -34.46 8.93 6.54
CA ASP A 280 -35.29 10.16 6.39
C ASP A 280 -34.92 11.12 5.23
N SER A 281 -34.89 10.59 4.00
CA SER A 281 -34.53 11.32 2.76
C SER A 281 -33.07 11.80 2.63
N TRP A 282 -32.19 11.33 3.50
CA TRP A 282 -30.74 11.54 3.44
C TRP A 282 -30.03 10.41 2.70
N TYR A 283 -28.95 10.79 2.05
CA TYR A 283 -27.99 9.91 1.39
C TYR A 283 -26.61 10.16 1.97
N LYS A 284 -25.76 9.14 1.99
CA LYS A 284 -24.40 9.22 2.49
C LYS A 284 -23.39 8.57 1.56
N LYS A 285 -22.15 9.08 1.61
CA LYS A 285 -20.97 8.45 1.03
C LYS A 285 -19.79 8.71 1.96
N THR A 286 -19.03 7.67 2.26
CA THR A 286 -17.74 7.82 2.95
C THR A 286 -16.65 7.97 1.90
N ILE A 287 -15.94 9.09 1.96
CA ILE A 287 -14.89 9.49 1.01
C ILE A 287 -13.58 9.52 1.78
N ARG A 288 -12.59 8.79 1.29
CA ARG A 288 -11.24 8.87 1.84
C ARG A 288 -10.57 10.15 1.38
N THR A 289 -10.16 10.99 2.33
CA THR A 289 -9.63 12.34 2.08
C THR A 289 -8.12 12.42 2.23
N ASN A 290 -7.49 11.45 2.91
CA ASN A 290 -6.08 11.51 3.30
C ASN A 290 -5.73 12.84 4.01
N ASP A 291 -6.64 13.41 4.80
CA ASP A 291 -6.55 14.74 5.44
C ASP A 291 -6.37 15.92 4.47
N LYS A 292 -6.78 15.78 3.21
CA LYS A 292 -6.76 16.89 2.26
C LYS A 292 -8.11 17.61 2.29
N VAL A 293 -8.05 18.93 2.09
CA VAL A 293 -9.22 19.71 1.69
C VAL A 293 -9.70 19.16 0.34
N TYR A 294 -11.00 19.04 0.17
CA TYR A 294 -11.59 18.57 -1.07
C TYR A 294 -12.88 19.32 -1.39
N GLU A 295 -13.27 19.28 -2.67
CA GLU A 295 -14.49 19.91 -3.16
C GLU A 295 -15.47 18.84 -3.64
N ALA A 296 -16.77 19.10 -3.51
CA ALA A 296 -17.81 18.19 -3.97
C ALA A 296 -19.02 18.94 -4.55
N VAL A 297 -19.75 18.27 -5.44
CA VAL A 297 -21.08 18.63 -5.94
C VAL A 297 -21.92 17.37 -6.08
N PHE A 298 -23.24 17.52 -6.09
CA PHE A 298 -24.16 16.38 -6.20
C PHE A 298 -24.94 16.42 -7.51
N ASN A 299 -25.34 15.27 -8.04
CA ASN A 299 -26.13 15.23 -9.27
C ASN A 299 -27.00 13.97 -9.37
N ASP A 300 -27.95 14.00 -10.29
CA ASP A 300 -28.94 12.92 -10.49
C ASP A 300 -28.53 11.90 -11.58
N GLY A 301 -27.32 12.04 -12.14
CA GLY A 301 -26.84 11.25 -13.28
C GLY A 301 -27.58 11.49 -14.60
N LYS A 302 -28.52 12.45 -14.65
CA LYS A 302 -29.38 12.75 -15.81
C LYS A 302 -29.37 14.23 -16.21
N GLY A 303 -28.47 15.02 -15.65
CA GLY A 303 -28.18 16.40 -16.06
C GLY A 303 -28.53 17.47 -15.02
N TYR A 304 -29.13 17.11 -13.87
CA TYR A 304 -29.32 18.06 -12.78
C TYR A 304 -28.13 18.03 -11.83
N TRP A 305 -27.54 19.21 -11.58
CA TRP A 305 -26.42 19.41 -10.66
C TRP A 305 -26.82 20.33 -9.51
N TYR A 306 -26.38 19.96 -8.32
CA TYR A 306 -26.67 20.61 -7.06
C TYR A 306 -25.38 21.19 -6.47
N HIS A 307 -25.43 22.50 -6.23
CA HIS A 307 -24.28 23.34 -5.89
C HIS A 307 -24.50 24.03 -4.54
N GLU A 308 -23.40 24.49 -3.94
CA GLU A 308 -23.44 25.39 -2.80
C GLU A 308 -23.73 26.82 -3.27
N GLY A 309 -24.76 27.45 -2.69
CA GLY A 309 -25.24 28.76 -3.13
C GLY A 309 -25.47 28.84 -4.65
N ASP A 310 -25.02 29.93 -5.26
CA ASP A 310 -25.15 30.18 -6.69
C ASP A 310 -23.99 29.57 -7.47
N ASN A 311 -24.04 28.24 -7.67
CA ASN A 311 -23.15 27.48 -8.56
C ASN A 311 -21.71 27.26 -8.05
N ASN A 312 -21.48 27.21 -6.73
CA ASN A 312 -20.19 26.84 -6.16
C ASN A 312 -20.11 25.34 -5.83
N ASN A 313 -18.88 24.84 -5.70
CA ASN A 313 -18.64 23.53 -5.11
C ASN A 313 -18.71 23.64 -3.58
N PHE A 314 -19.24 22.61 -2.93
CA PHE A 314 -19.12 22.47 -1.48
C PHE A 314 -17.63 22.29 -1.14
N LYS A 315 -17.12 23.10 -0.21
CA LYS A 315 -15.73 23.02 0.25
C LYS A 315 -15.65 22.30 1.58
N ILE A 316 -15.01 21.13 1.58
CA ILE A 316 -14.90 20.28 2.77
C ILE A 316 -13.50 20.42 3.35
N PRO A 317 -13.36 20.91 4.60
CA PRO A 317 -12.06 21.06 5.26
C PRO A 317 -11.34 19.72 5.46
N ALA A 318 -10.01 19.79 5.60
CA ALA A 318 -9.23 18.67 6.12
C ALA A 318 -9.70 18.29 7.54
N HIS A 319 -9.46 17.04 7.94
CA HIS A 319 -9.83 16.52 9.27
C HIS A 319 -11.33 16.59 9.58
N THR A 320 -12.18 16.51 8.55
CA THR A 320 -13.64 16.47 8.70
C THR A 320 -14.10 15.03 8.79
N ASP A 321 -14.66 14.60 9.93
CA ASP A 321 -15.21 13.25 10.08
C ASP A 321 -16.56 13.09 9.34
N SER A 322 -17.42 14.11 9.48
CA SER A 322 -18.71 14.15 8.78
C SER A 322 -18.99 15.54 8.21
N TYR A 323 -19.63 15.57 7.04
CA TYR A 323 -20.04 16.81 6.39
C TYR A 323 -21.50 16.70 5.96
N VAL A 324 -22.28 17.75 6.15
CA VAL A 324 -23.71 17.78 5.86
C VAL A 324 -23.96 18.81 4.77
N ALA A 325 -24.68 18.42 3.72
CA ALA A 325 -25.11 19.28 2.63
C ALA A 325 -26.63 19.23 2.49
N GLN A 326 -27.29 20.38 2.62
CA GLN A 326 -28.73 20.56 2.40
C GLN A 326 -29.03 22.04 2.15
N ASP A 327 -30.16 22.35 1.53
CA ASP A 327 -30.62 23.74 1.30
C ASP A 327 -29.54 24.65 0.68
N HIS A 328 -28.75 24.10 -0.23
CA HIS A 328 -27.62 24.74 -0.91
C HIS A 328 -26.52 25.25 0.03
N LYS A 329 -26.39 24.65 1.21
CA LYS A 329 -25.39 24.99 2.23
C LYS A 329 -24.69 23.74 2.73
N GLY A 330 -23.39 23.86 2.96
CA GLY A 330 -22.60 22.84 3.61
C GLY A 330 -22.18 23.22 5.03
N SER A 331 -22.03 22.21 5.89
CA SER A 331 -21.48 22.38 7.23
C SER A 331 -20.80 21.11 7.71
N VAL A 332 -19.72 21.25 8.48
CA VAL A 332 -19.12 20.13 9.22
C VAL A 332 -20.14 19.59 10.22
N GLY A 333 -20.38 18.28 10.20
CA GLY A 333 -21.24 17.60 11.16
C GLY A 333 -20.54 17.47 12.52
N VAL A 334 -21.33 17.52 13.59
CA VAL A 334 -20.86 17.42 14.98
C VAL A 334 -20.78 15.97 15.42
#